data_AF-A0A7W1SDN8-F1
#
_entry.id   AF-A0A7W1SDN8-F1
#
_cell.length_a   1.000
_cell.length_b   1.000
_cell.length_c   1.000
_cell.angle_alpha   90.00
_cell.angle_beta   90.00
_cell.angle_gamma   90.00
#
_symmetry.space_group_name_H-M   'P 1'
#
loop_
_entity.id
_entity.type
_entity.pdbx_description
1 polymer ?
#
loop_
_entity_poly.entity_id
_entity_poly.type
_entity_poly.pdbx_seq_one_letter_code
_entity_poly.pdbx_strand_id
1 'polypeptide(L)' 'MDFTGITIARVENGQIVKGWNAFDFLALYQQIGWVPNPVTP' A
#
# COMPACT_ATOMS: atom_id res chain seq x y z
N MET A 1 -6.34 5.55 -10.59
CA MET A 1 -6.24 5.73 -9.14
C MET A 1 -5.20 4.72 -8.73
N ASP A 2 -3.99 5.21 -8.46
CA ASP A 2 -2.79 4.39 -8.56
C ASP A 2 -1.98 4.59 -7.28
N PHE A 3 -1.59 3.51 -6.62
CA PHE A 3 -0.70 3.53 -5.47
C PHE A 3 0.24 2.33 -5.54
N THR A 4 1.41 2.47 -4.91
CA THR A 4 2.48 1.49 -4.99
C THR A 4 2.80 0.93 -3.61
N GLY A 5 3.56 -0.16 -3.60
CA GLY A 5 4.09 -0.74 -2.38
C GLY A 5 4.76 -2.07 -2.62
N ILE A 6 5.10 -2.71 -1.52
CA ILE A 6 5.81 -3.98 -1.48
C ILE A 6 4.98 -4.96 -0.68
N THR A 7 5.00 -6.22 -1.11
CA THR A 7 4.45 -7.35 -0.37
C THR A 7 5.50 -8.44 -0.23
N ILE A 8 5.58 -9.04 0.95
CA ILE A 8 6.36 -10.22 1.25
C ILE A 8 5.37 -11.35 1.51
N ALA A 9 5.47 -12.45 0.75
CA ALA A 9 4.60 -13.61 0.90
C ALA A 9 5.41 -14.84 1.34
N ARG A 10 4.89 -15.60 2.31
CA ARG A 10 5.35 -16.95 2.64
C ARG A 10 4.48 -17.95 1.91
N VAL A 11 5.11 -18.83 1.12
CA VAL A 11 4.44 -19.88 0.34
C VAL A 11 4.83 -21.25 0.86
N GLU A 12 3.84 -22.11 1.09
CA GLU A 12 4.01 -23.52 1.48
C GLU A 12 3.09 -24.39 0.62
N ASN A 13 3.62 -25.50 0.09
CA ASN A 13 2.87 -26.42 -0.78
C ASN A 13 2.15 -25.73 -1.95
N GLY A 14 2.79 -24.70 -2.53
CA GLY A 14 2.21 -23.91 -3.63
C GLY A 14 1.12 -22.91 -3.21
N GLN A 15 0.86 -22.75 -1.91
CA GLN A 15 -0.16 -21.83 -1.39
C GLN A 15 0.46 -20.72 -0.54
N ILE A 16 -0.06 -19.49 -0.62
CA ILE A 16 0.34 -18.40 0.27
C ILE A 16 -0.27 -18.66 1.65
N VAL A 17 0.57 -18.82 2.67
CA VAL A 17 0.14 -19.07 4.06
C VAL A 17 0.27 -17.83 4.94
N LYS A 18 1.04 -16.82 4.51
CA LYS A 18 1.19 -15.55 5.22
C LYS A 18 1.64 -14.45 4.28
N GLY A 19 1.16 -13.24 4.52
CA GLY A 19 1.59 -12.02 3.83
C GLY A 19 1.90 -10.90 4.81
N TRP A 20 2.86 -10.05 4.43
CA TRP A 20 3.10 -8.74 5.01
C TRP A 20 3.16 -7.73 3.87
N ASN A 21 2.54 -6.57 4.07
CA ASN A 21 2.54 -5.52 3.06
C ASN A 21 2.98 -4.19 3.65
N ALA A 22 3.60 -3.39 2.79
CA ALA A 22 3.90 -1.99 3.04
C ALA A 22 3.49 -1.23 1.78
N PHE A 23 2.30 -0.63 1.80
CA PHE A 23 1.79 0.23 0.73
C PHE A 23 1.92 1.70 1.13
N ASP A 24 2.04 2.58 0.15
CA ASP A 24 1.94 4.01 0.36
C ASP A 24 0.47 4.42 0.58
N PHE A 25 -0.01 4.16 1.80
CA PHE A 25 -1.37 4.52 2.19
C PHE A 25 -1.58 6.02 2.30
N LEU A 26 -0.52 6.81 2.54
CA LEU A 26 -0.65 8.26 2.56
C LEU A 26 -1.05 8.79 1.18
N ALA A 27 -0.35 8.35 0.13
CA ALA A 27 -0.69 8.71 -1.24
C ALA A 27 -2.11 8.24 -1.63
N LEU A 28 -2.53 7.05 -1.19
CA LEU A 28 -3.89 6.57 -1.41
C LEU A 28 -4.92 7.47 -0.71
N TYR A 29 -4.70 7.80 0.56
CA TYR A 29 -5.62 8.62 1.35
C TYR A 29 -5.75 10.05 0.82
N GLN A 30 -4.68 10.57 0.22
CA GLN A 30 -4.72 11.85 -0.50
C GLN A 30 -5.58 11.79 -1.76
N GLN A 31 -5.52 10.70 -2.53
CA GLN A 31 -6.34 10.53 -3.73
C GLN A 31 -7.85 10.43 -3.45
N ILE A 32 -8.25 9.84 -2.32
CA ILE A 32 -9.67 9.77 -1.91
C ILE A 32 -10.13 10.97 -1.10
N GLY A 33 -9.27 11.96 -0.88
CA GLY A 33 -9.60 13.16 -0.10
C GLY A 33 -9.74 12.93 1.40
N TRP A 34 -9.25 11.80 1.93
CA TRP A 34 -9.26 11.52 3.37
C TRP A 34 -8.20 12.33 4.12
N VAL A 35 -7.01 12.45 3.53
CA VAL A 35 -5.93 13.32 4.01
C VAL A 35 -5.68 14.40 2.95
N PRO A 36 -5.54 15.69 3.30
CA PRO A 36 -5.21 16.71 2.31
C PRO A 36 -3.80 16.53 1.73
N ASN A 37 -3.61 17.03 0.51
CA ASN A 37 -2.26 17.10 -0.07
C ASN A 37 -1.37 18.04 0.76
N PRO A 38 -0.06 17.79 0.83
CA PRO A 38 0.86 18.69 1.49
C PRO A 38 0.82 20.04 0.78
N VAL A 39 0.93 21.12 1.55
CA VAL A 39 1.11 22.45 0.97
C VAL A 39 2.56 22.52 0.47
N THR A 40 2.76 22.36 -0.84
CA THR A 40 4.05 22.57 -1.48
C THR A 40 4.28 24.07 -1.71
N PRO A 41 5.50 24.60 -1.48
CA PRO A 41 5.85 25.97 -1.84
C PRO A 41 5.58 26.30 -3.31
#